data_AF-A0A7C5KDC2-F1
#
_entry.id   AF-A0A7C5KDC2-F1
#
_cell.length_a   1.000
_cell.length_b   1.000
_cell.length_c   1.000
_cell.angle_alpha   90.00
_cell.angle_beta   90.00
_cell.angle_gamma   90.00
#
_symmetry.space_group_name_H-M   'P 1'
#
loop_
_entity.id
_entity.type
_entity.pdbx_description
1 polymer ?
#
loop_
_entity_poly.entity_id
_entity_poly.type
_entity_poly.pdbx_seq_one_letter_code
_entity_poly.pdbx_strand_id
1 'polypeptide(L)'
;MQKEYSADSLGTKWYDLFNKYAQDLYPGQYTLEKCKDLANIYLEIMNLKQKKDSIILSHNYLFPEFHEISDIIGDSLGLSLSVKEKHCKRVDFQGVFFMGSNSKIIVGEEKRIFVQDKPENLGCSLVDSIDISYIKKWKEENNGIVISYINSDIETKSLSDYICTSRNADKVIVHAIKNFKGKRILILPDKNLGKVMKARALDIMQKEGISVDPDLIEIYELEKAYCHVHEKINLDLILSLINKHKNSDILIHPECSCSFQLYERSKKDKELKK
;
A
#
# COMPACT_ATOMS: atom_id res chain seq x y z
N MET A 1 5.20 -24.77 -22.30
CA MET A 1 4.86 -26.12 -21.78
C MET A 1 4.81 -26.05 -20.27
N GLN A 2 3.62 -25.92 -19.68
CA GLN A 2 3.47 -26.13 -18.23
C GLN A 2 3.68 -27.61 -17.97
N LYS A 3 4.60 -27.96 -17.04
CA LYS A 3 4.63 -29.32 -16.49
C LYS A 3 3.26 -29.55 -15.83
N GLU A 4 2.53 -30.58 -16.24
CA GLU A 4 1.36 -31.04 -15.52
C GLU A 4 1.82 -31.58 -14.16
N TYR A 5 1.82 -30.70 -13.16
CA TYR A 5 2.03 -31.10 -11.78
C TYR A 5 0.74 -31.77 -11.29
N SER A 6 0.85 -32.99 -10.75
CA SER A 6 -0.25 -33.53 -9.94
C SER A 6 -0.39 -32.71 -8.67
N ALA A 7 -1.62 -32.63 -8.13
CA ALA A 7 -1.87 -31.95 -6.85
C ALA A 7 -0.94 -32.47 -5.73
N ASP A 8 -0.65 -33.77 -5.74
CA ASP A 8 0.27 -34.39 -4.80
C ASP A 8 1.70 -33.86 -4.92
N SER A 9 2.23 -33.76 -6.14
CA SER A 9 3.58 -33.22 -6.37
C SER A 9 3.69 -31.72 -6.04
N LEU A 10 2.63 -30.96 -6.35
CA LEU A 10 2.57 -29.52 -6.07
C LEU A 10 2.42 -29.27 -4.57
N GLY A 11 1.57 -30.03 -3.88
CA GLY A 11 1.35 -29.93 -2.44
C GLY A 11 2.60 -30.21 -1.63
N THR A 12 3.39 -31.22 -2.00
CA THR A 12 4.70 -31.47 -1.36
C THR A 12 5.66 -30.31 -1.59
N LYS A 13 5.73 -29.77 -2.81
CA LYS A 13 6.57 -28.59 -3.10
C LYS A 13 6.15 -27.36 -2.28
N TRP A 14 4.85 -27.12 -2.17
CA TRP A 14 4.31 -26.01 -1.38
C TRP A 14 4.51 -26.20 0.11
N TYR A 15 4.39 -27.42 0.62
CA TYR A 15 4.74 -27.74 2.01
C TYR A 15 6.18 -27.33 2.33
N ASP A 16 7.14 -27.75 1.50
CA ASP A 16 8.54 -27.38 1.68
C ASP A 16 8.77 -25.88 1.57
N LEU A 17 8.16 -25.24 0.55
CA LEU A 17 8.30 -23.81 0.29
C LEU A 17 7.74 -22.96 1.44
N PHE A 18 6.50 -23.22 1.84
CA PHE A 18 5.81 -22.42 2.84
C PHE A 18 6.40 -22.64 4.23
N ASN A 19 6.81 -23.87 4.58
CA ASN A 19 7.50 -24.08 5.86
C ASN A 19 8.89 -23.43 5.87
N LYS A 20 9.60 -23.41 4.75
CA LYS A 20 10.90 -22.75 4.68
C LYS A 20 10.83 -21.23 4.86
N TYR A 21 9.81 -20.58 4.32
CA TYR A 21 9.76 -19.10 4.23
C TYR A 21 8.68 -18.43 5.08
N ALA A 22 7.73 -19.18 5.64
CA ALA A 22 6.58 -18.61 6.34
C ALA A 22 6.24 -19.31 7.66
N GLN A 23 6.99 -20.34 8.08
CA GLN A 23 6.72 -21.07 9.33
C GLN A 23 6.94 -20.22 10.59
N ASP A 24 7.88 -19.29 10.55
CA ASP A 24 8.15 -18.34 11.63
C ASP A 24 6.99 -17.34 11.80
N LEU A 25 6.38 -16.92 10.69
CA LEU A 25 5.22 -16.03 10.68
C LEU A 25 3.91 -16.76 10.99
N TYR A 26 3.77 -18.01 10.53
CA TYR A 26 2.55 -18.80 10.63
C TYR A 26 2.82 -20.23 11.12
N PRO A 27 3.23 -20.39 12.39
CA PRO A 27 3.64 -21.67 12.94
C PRO A 27 2.48 -22.68 12.89
N GLY A 28 2.74 -23.85 12.32
CA GLY A 28 1.78 -24.95 12.21
C GLY A 28 0.69 -24.73 11.16
N GLN A 29 0.70 -23.62 10.43
CA GLN A 29 -0.33 -23.34 9.43
C GLN A 29 -0.26 -24.33 8.25
N TYR A 30 0.92 -24.65 7.75
CA TYR A 30 1.12 -25.38 6.49
C TYR A 30 1.50 -26.84 6.73
N THR A 31 0.52 -27.66 7.11
CA THR A 31 0.70 -29.13 7.12
C THR A 31 0.77 -29.66 5.70
N LEU A 32 1.37 -30.85 5.51
CA LEU A 32 1.45 -31.49 4.19
C LEU A 32 0.05 -31.71 3.59
N GLU A 33 -0.91 -32.17 4.42
CA GLU A 33 -2.30 -32.36 4.04
C GLU A 33 -2.93 -31.05 3.55
N LYS A 34 -2.81 -29.95 4.32
CA LYS A 34 -3.32 -28.65 3.90
C LYS A 34 -2.69 -28.17 2.60
N CYS A 35 -1.38 -28.39 2.40
CA CYS A 35 -0.71 -27.97 1.16
C CYS A 35 -1.20 -28.77 -0.05
N LYS A 36 -1.54 -30.05 0.12
CA LYS A 36 -2.19 -30.86 -0.92
C LYS A 36 -3.60 -30.38 -1.23
N ASP A 37 -4.38 -30.00 -0.22
CA ASP A 37 -5.71 -29.40 -0.41
C ASP A 37 -5.63 -28.07 -1.16
N LEU A 38 -4.71 -27.20 -0.76
CA LEU A 38 -4.43 -25.94 -1.46
C LEU A 38 -4.00 -26.19 -2.91
N ALA A 39 -3.18 -27.22 -3.17
CA ALA A 39 -2.78 -27.59 -4.52
C ALA A 39 -3.96 -28.09 -5.38
N ASN A 40 -4.93 -28.81 -4.80
CA ASN A 40 -6.17 -29.18 -5.49
C ASN A 40 -6.99 -27.93 -5.87
N ILE A 41 -7.17 -27.01 -4.91
CA ILE A 41 -7.88 -25.74 -5.13
C ILE A 41 -7.16 -24.92 -6.21
N TYR A 42 -5.83 -24.87 -6.20
CA TYR A 42 -5.04 -24.19 -7.21
C TYR A 42 -5.33 -24.68 -8.63
N LEU A 43 -5.37 -26.00 -8.83
CA LEU A 43 -5.64 -26.58 -10.15
C LEU A 43 -7.04 -26.21 -10.64
N GLU A 44 -8.02 -26.17 -9.74
CA GLU A 44 -9.37 -25.70 -10.06
C GLU A 44 -9.38 -24.20 -10.43
N ILE A 45 -8.69 -23.36 -9.66
CA ILE A 45 -8.57 -21.92 -9.95
C ILE A 45 -7.89 -21.70 -11.31
N MET A 46 -6.82 -22.40 -11.63
CA MET A 46 -6.12 -22.26 -12.92
C MET A 46 -7.01 -22.66 -14.11
N ASN A 47 -7.78 -23.74 -13.96
CA ASN A 47 -8.77 -24.16 -14.97
C ASN A 47 -9.86 -23.10 -15.15
N LEU A 48 -10.40 -22.55 -14.07
CA LEU A 48 -11.43 -21.50 -14.12
C LEU A 48 -10.89 -20.20 -14.71
N LYS A 49 -9.66 -19.81 -14.35
CA LYS A 49 -8.96 -18.65 -14.87
C LYS A 49 -8.82 -18.73 -16.38
N GLN A 50 -8.41 -19.89 -16.91
CA GLN A 50 -8.32 -20.11 -18.35
C GLN A 50 -9.69 -20.03 -19.03
N LYS A 51 -10.71 -20.72 -18.48
CA LYS A 51 -12.08 -20.69 -19.03
C LYS A 51 -12.70 -19.29 -19.04
N LYS A 52 -12.36 -18.46 -18.06
CA LYS A 52 -12.91 -17.10 -17.90
C LYS A 52 -12.04 -16.02 -18.55
N ASP A 53 -10.92 -16.38 -19.16
CA ASP A 53 -9.93 -15.43 -19.70
C ASP A 53 -9.58 -14.32 -18.67
N SER A 54 -9.16 -14.78 -17.49
CA SER A 54 -8.91 -13.90 -16.33
C SER A 54 -7.43 -13.76 -16.01
N ILE A 55 -7.07 -12.60 -15.45
CA ILE A 55 -5.81 -12.43 -14.72
C ILE A 55 -6.07 -12.34 -13.22
N ILE A 56 -5.15 -12.87 -12.42
CA ILE A 56 -5.20 -12.82 -10.96
C ILE A 56 -4.09 -11.90 -10.47
N LEU A 57 -4.45 -10.88 -9.68
CA LEU A 57 -3.54 -9.90 -9.12
C LEU A 57 -3.55 -10.04 -7.60
N SER A 58 -2.39 -10.06 -6.94
CA SER A 58 -2.32 -10.11 -5.47
C SER A 58 -1.48 -9.00 -4.88
N HIS A 59 -2.00 -8.39 -3.81
CA HIS A 59 -1.20 -7.50 -2.98
C HIS A 59 -0.17 -8.27 -2.18
N ASN A 60 1.00 -7.65 -1.93
CA ASN A 60 2.13 -8.22 -1.18
C ASN A 60 1.80 -8.70 0.26
N TYR A 61 0.64 -8.32 0.81
CA TYR A 61 0.26 -8.63 2.19
C TYR A 61 -0.53 -9.93 2.34
N LEU A 62 -0.81 -10.63 1.24
CA LEU A 62 -1.56 -11.88 1.28
C LEU A 62 -0.67 -13.06 1.67
N PHE A 63 -1.32 -14.15 2.11
CA PHE A 63 -0.62 -15.38 2.44
C PHE A 63 0.08 -15.98 1.20
N PRO A 64 1.20 -16.71 1.39
CA PRO A 64 1.95 -17.35 0.32
C PRO A 64 1.13 -18.06 -0.76
N GLU A 65 0.06 -18.78 -0.41
CA GLU A 65 -0.79 -19.47 -1.38
C GLU A 65 -1.49 -18.53 -2.37
N PHE A 66 -1.78 -17.28 -1.98
CA PHE A 66 -2.31 -16.27 -2.90
C PHE A 66 -1.26 -15.80 -3.89
N HIS A 67 0.00 -15.73 -3.48
CA HIS A 67 1.09 -15.40 -4.40
C HIS A 67 1.26 -16.48 -5.46
N GLU A 68 1.15 -17.75 -5.10
CA GLU A 68 1.31 -18.87 -6.05
C GLU A 68 0.20 -18.92 -7.12
N ILE A 69 -1.03 -18.47 -6.82
CA ILE A 69 -2.12 -18.39 -7.82
C ILE A 69 -2.04 -17.15 -8.72
N SER A 70 -1.18 -16.18 -8.42
CA SER A 70 -1.22 -14.86 -9.03
C SER A 70 -0.38 -14.74 -10.29
N ASP A 71 -0.88 -13.96 -11.26
CA ASP A 71 -0.10 -13.54 -12.43
C ASP A 71 0.85 -12.39 -12.10
N ILE A 72 0.43 -11.51 -11.19
CA ILE A 72 1.17 -10.32 -10.79
C ILE A 72 1.03 -10.14 -9.29
N ILE A 73 2.17 -9.89 -8.64
CA ILE A 73 2.25 -9.56 -7.22
C ILE A 73 2.86 -8.17 -7.12
N GLY A 74 2.30 -7.30 -6.28
CA GLY A 74 2.80 -5.93 -6.17
C GLY A 74 2.14 -5.08 -5.11
N ASP A 75 2.52 -3.80 -5.11
CA ASP A 75 1.89 -2.78 -4.27
C ASP A 75 0.66 -2.13 -4.94
N SER A 76 -0.04 -1.27 -4.20
CA SER A 76 -1.30 -0.65 -4.63
C SER A 76 -1.23 -0.02 -6.02
N LEU A 77 -0.17 0.75 -6.31
CA LEU A 77 -0.05 1.49 -7.56
C LEU A 77 0.44 0.62 -8.71
N GLY A 78 1.44 -0.22 -8.46
CA GLY A 78 1.95 -1.16 -9.46
C GLY A 78 0.84 -2.08 -9.97
N LEU A 79 0.04 -2.63 -9.05
CA LEU A 79 -1.10 -3.46 -9.43
C LEU A 79 -2.14 -2.68 -10.23
N SER A 80 -2.57 -1.52 -9.73
CA SER A 80 -3.60 -0.69 -10.39
C SER A 80 -3.22 -0.28 -11.82
N LEU A 81 -1.94 0.04 -12.05
CA LEU A 81 -1.43 0.38 -13.38
C LEU A 81 -1.27 -0.85 -14.28
N SER A 82 -0.77 -1.96 -13.73
CA SER A 82 -0.55 -3.20 -14.50
C SER A 82 -1.82 -3.73 -15.15
N VAL A 83 -2.99 -3.46 -14.53
CA VAL A 83 -4.29 -3.87 -15.08
C VAL A 83 -4.49 -3.30 -16.47
N LYS A 84 -4.07 -2.06 -16.73
CA LYS A 84 -4.23 -1.39 -18.03
C LYS A 84 -3.51 -2.13 -19.15
N GLU A 85 -2.31 -2.63 -18.86
CA GLU A 85 -1.40 -3.24 -19.85
C GLU A 85 -1.80 -4.65 -20.28
N LYS A 86 -2.68 -5.33 -19.54
CA LYS A 86 -3.04 -6.73 -19.83
C LYS A 86 -4.20 -6.86 -20.80
N HIS A 87 -4.09 -7.76 -21.76
CA HIS A 87 -5.16 -8.10 -22.70
C HIS A 87 -6.09 -9.16 -22.10
N CYS A 88 -6.98 -8.75 -21.20
CA CYS A 88 -8.01 -9.61 -20.60
C CYS A 88 -9.25 -8.78 -20.24
N LYS A 89 -10.44 -9.39 -20.29
CA LYS A 89 -11.70 -8.70 -19.90
C LYS A 89 -12.04 -8.85 -18.42
N ARG A 90 -11.48 -9.87 -17.75
CA ARG A 90 -11.72 -10.16 -16.33
C ARG A 90 -10.42 -10.03 -15.54
N VAL A 91 -10.53 -9.39 -14.38
CA VAL A 91 -9.44 -9.21 -13.42
C VAL A 91 -9.94 -9.63 -12.05
N ASP A 92 -9.33 -10.65 -11.48
CA ASP A 92 -9.57 -11.10 -10.11
C ASP A 92 -8.51 -10.46 -9.20
N PHE A 93 -8.89 -9.38 -8.52
CA PHE A 93 -8.00 -8.54 -7.71
C PHE A 93 -8.06 -8.97 -6.25
N GLN A 94 -7.01 -9.64 -5.76
CA GLN A 94 -6.84 -10.09 -4.39
C GLN A 94 -6.22 -8.97 -3.55
N GLY A 95 -7.07 -8.29 -2.79
CA GLY A 95 -6.67 -7.18 -1.94
C GLY A 95 -7.87 -6.47 -1.33
N VAL A 96 -7.61 -5.31 -0.74
CA VAL A 96 -8.65 -4.46 -0.14
C VAL A 96 -9.51 -3.78 -1.21
N PHE A 97 -10.77 -3.49 -0.87
CA PHE A 97 -11.79 -3.05 -1.83
C PHE A 97 -11.39 -1.80 -2.62
N PHE A 98 -10.79 -0.80 -1.95
CA PHE A 98 -10.38 0.44 -2.63
C PHE A 98 -9.34 0.22 -3.73
N MET A 99 -8.49 -0.81 -3.64
CA MET A 99 -7.51 -1.12 -4.69
C MET A 99 -8.19 -1.66 -5.96
N GLY A 100 -9.21 -2.50 -5.79
CA GLY A 100 -10.07 -2.94 -6.88
C GLY A 100 -10.80 -1.76 -7.52
N SER A 101 -11.33 -0.85 -6.70
CA SER A 101 -11.97 0.39 -7.16
C SER A 101 -10.98 1.28 -7.95
N ASN A 102 -9.74 1.42 -7.50
CA ASN A 102 -8.69 2.16 -8.22
C ASN A 102 -8.43 1.56 -9.60
N SER A 103 -8.31 0.24 -9.67
CA SER A 103 -8.12 -0.47 -10.94
C SER A 103 -9.32 -0.24 -11.87
N LYS A 104 -10.55 -0.29 -11.35
CA LYS A 104 -11.78 -0.04 -12.11
C LYS A 104 -11.86 1.40 -12.63
N ILE A 105 -11.43 2.39 -11.84
CA ILE A 105 -11.34 3.80 -12.29
C ILE A 105 -10.39 3.92 -13.49
N ILE A 106 -9.24 3.25 -13.46
CA ILE A 106 -8.22 3.35 -14.51
C ILE A 106 -8.69 2.73 -15.83
N VAL A 107 -9.32 1.56 -15.77
CA VAL A 107 -9.69 0.77 -16.96
C VAL A 107 -11.11 1.03 -17.47
N GLY A 108 -11.94 1.73 -16.69
CA GLY A 108 -13.31 2.05 -17.05
C GLY A 108 -14.13 0.81 -17.42
N GLU A 109 -14.90 0.89 -18.50
CA GLU A 109 -15.76 -0.21 -18.98
C GLU A 109 -15.02 -1.30 -19.77
N GLU A 110 -13.74 -1.11 -20.08
CA GLU A 110 -12.96 -2.08 -20.86
C GLU A 110 -12.80 -3.42 -20.12
N LYS A 111 -12.77 -3.38 -18.78
CA LYS A 111 -12.50 -4.55 -17.93
C LYS A 111 -13.45 -4.63 -16.74
N ARG A 112 -13.73 -5.85 -16.31
CA ARG A 112 -14.47 -6.14 -15.08
C ARG A 112 -13.49 -6.54 -13.99
N ILE A 113 -13.52 -5.81 -12.88
CA ILE A 113 -12.71 -6.08 -11.69
C ILE A 113 -13.57 -6.82 -10.66
N PHE A 114 -13.08 -7.96 -10.17
CA PHE A 114 -13.70 -8.76 -9.13
C PHE A 114 -12.81 -8.76 -7.89
N VAL A 115 -13.40 -8.45 -6.74
CA VAL A 115 -12.76 -8.52 -5.43
C VAL A 115 -13.51 -9.61 -4.64
N GLN A 116 -12.81 -10.43 -3.87
CA GLN A 116 -13.25 -11.78 -3.47
C GLN A 116 -14.17 -11.82 -2.24
N ASP A 117 -14.54 -10.66 -1.70
CA ASP A 117 -15.47 -10.53 -0.59
C ASP A 117 -16.15 -9.14 -0.63
N LYS A 118 -17.06 -8.88 0.30
CA LYS A 118 -17.77 -7.62 0.44
C LYS A 118 -16.83 -6.51 0.92
N PRO A 119 -17.12 -5.24 0.56
CA PRO A 119 -16.33 -4.09 1.00
C PRO A 119 -16.10 -4.05 2.51
N GLU A 120 -17.11 -4.41 3.32
CA GLU A 120 -17.04 -4.41 4.77
C GLU A 120 -15.97 -5.35 5.35
N ASN A 121 -15.66 -6.45 4.65
CA ASN A 121 -14.65 -7.43 5.07
C ASN A 121 -13.25 -7.10 4.52
N LEU A 122 -13.19 -6.26 3.49
CA LEU A 122 -11.97 -5.88 2.76
C LEU A 122 -11.67 -4.38 2.92
N GLY A 123 -11.93 -3.88 4.12
CA GLY A 123 -11.74 -2.49 4.51
C GLY A 123 -10.29 -2.11 4.72
N CYS A 124 -10.09 -0.83 5.02
CA CYS A 124 -8.78 -0.27 5.34
C CYS A 124 -8.99 0.84 6.36
N SER A 125 -8.34 0.74 7.53
CA SER A 125 -8.56 1.71 8.61
C SER A 125 -8.29 3.15 8.20
N LEU A 126 -7.43 3.38 7.21
CA LEU A 126 -7.19 4.70 6.64
C LEU A 126 -8.39 5.21 5.84
N VAL A 127 -8.98 4.35 5.01
CA VAL A 127 -10.20 4.69 4.26
C VAL A 127 -11.34 4.96 5.22
N ASP A 128 -11.51 4.10 6.23
CA ASP A 128 -12.58 4.20 7.22
C ASP A 128 -12.44 5.44 8.13
N SER A 129 -11.24 6.02 8.23
CA SER A 129 -10.97 7.23 9.02
C SER A 129 -11.34 8.54 8.31
N ILE A 130 -11.76 8.47 7.04
CA ILE A 130 -12.02 9.66 6.23
C ILE A 130 -13.42 10.21 6.51
N ASP A 131 -13.47 11.48 6.92
CA ASP A 131 -14.69 12.28 6.97
C ASP A 131 -14.78 13.17 5.73
N ILE A 132 -15.67 12.81 4.80
CA ILE A 132 -15.91 13.55 3.56
C ILE A 132 -16.39 14.99 3.83
N SER A 133 -17.23 15.18 4.85
CA SER A 133 -17.77 16.50 5.19
C SER A 133 -16.66 17.42 5.71
N TYR A 134 -15.75 16.86 6.51
CA TYR A 134 -14.54 17.55 6.93
C TYR A 134 -13.68 17.93 5.73
N ILE A 135 -13.41 17.01 4.78
CA ILE A 135 -12.58 17.32 3.60
C ILE A 135 -13.16 18.46 2.76
N LYS A 136 -14.47 18.46 2.52
CA LYS A 136 -15.14 19.53 1.76
C LYS A 136 -14.94 20.89 2.42
N LYS A 137 -15.23 20.97 3.73
CA LYS A 137 -15.02 22.18 4.52
C LYS A 137 -13.55 22.60 4.58
N TRP A 138 -12.66 21.65 4.81
CA TRP A 138 -11.21 21.86 4.89
C TRP A 138 -10.63 22.41 3.59
N LYS A 139 -11.09 21.90 2.43
CA LYS A 139 -10.73 22.40 1.10
C LYS A 139 -11.26 23.82 0.87
N GLU A 140 -12.49 24.10 1.26
CA GLU A 140 -13.11 25.43 1.12
C GLU A 140 -12.42 26.49 1.98
N GLU A 141 -12.18 26.21 3.26
CA GLU A 141 -11.57 27.14 4.22
C GLU A 141 -10.12 27.48 3.85
N ASN A 142 -9.37 26.50 3.35
CA ASN A 142 -7.97 26.68 2.97
C ASN A 142 -7.77 27.08 1.51
N ASN A 143 -8.80 26.98 0.66
CA ASN A 143 -8.69 27.09 -0.80
C ASN A 143 -7.49 26.28 -1.34
N GLY A 144 -7.29 25.08 -0.77
CA GLY A 144 -6.05 24.31 -0.85
C GLY A 144 -6.04 23.24 -1.94
N ILE A 145 -4.83 22.82 -2.31
CA ILE A 145 -4.59 21.68 -3.20
C ILE A 145 -4.64 20.40 -2.37
N VAL A 146 -5.60 19.53 -2.66
CA VAL A 146 -5.84 18.27 -1.94
C VAL A 146 -5.02 17.15 -2.57
N ILE A 147 -4.12 16.56 -1.77
CA ILE A 147 -3.27 15.43 -2.13
C ILE A 147 -3.70 14.21 -1.29
N SER A 148 -4.43 13.29 -1.90
CA SER A 148 -4.86 12.07 -1.24
C SER A 148 -3.90 10.92 -1.49
N TYR A 149 -3.53 10.23 -0.43
CA TYR A 149 -2.89 8.93 -0.52
C TYR A 149 -3.85 7.93 -1.19
N ILE A 150 -3.29 7.00 -1.97
CA ILE A 150 -4.04 6.00 -2.75
C ILE A 150 -4.98 5.15 -1.88
N ASN A 151 -4.65 5.00 -0.59
CA ASN A 151 -5.47 4.39 0.46
C ASN A 151 -6.59 5.35 0.92
N SER A 152 -7.52 5.59 -0.01
CA SER A 152 -8.71 6.43 0.13
C SER A 152 -9.85 5.81 -0.70
N ASP A 153 -11.10 6.19 -0.45
CA ASP A 153 -12.22 5.73 -1.27
C ASP A 153 -12.41 6.57 -2.56
N ILE A 154 -13.42 6.23 -3.36
CA ILE A 154 -13.68 6.94 -4.62
C ILE A 154 -14.21 8.36 -4.39
N GLU A 155 -15.00 8.58 -3.34
CA GLU A 155 -15.55 9.90 -3.03
C GLU A 155 -14.44 10.86 -2.62
N THR A 156 -13.52 10.44 -1.76
CA THR A 156 -12.31 11.19 -1.42
C THR A 156 -11.49 11.52 -2.65
N LYS A 157 -11.26 10.54 -3.53
CA LYS A 157 -10.51 10.75 -4.78
C LYS A 157 -11.18 11.79 -5.68
N SER A 158 -12.50 11.84 -5.73
CA SER A 158 -13.24 12.85 -6.51
C SER A 158 -13.04 14.28 -5.99
N LEU A 159 -12.68 14.46 -4.72
CA LEU A 159 -12.37 15.75 -4.10
C LEU A 159 -10.89 16.13 -4.21
N SER A 160 -10.05 15.20 -4.66
CA SER A 160 -8.59 15.32 -4.68
C SER A 160 -8.09 15.93 -5.97
N ASP A 161 -7.09 16.81 -5.87
CA ASP A 161 -6.39 17.38 -7.03
C ASP A 161 -5.26 16.44 -7.49
N TYR A 162 -4.63 15.73 -6.55
CA TYR A 162 -3.63 14.71 -6.83
C TYR A 162 -3.82 13.44 -5.99
N ILE A 163 -3.49 12.30 -6.58
CA ILE A 163 -3.34 11.03 -5.87
C ILE A 163 -1.86 10.67 -5.75
N CYS A 164 -1.43 10.27 -4.57
CA CYS A 164 -0.05 9.87 -4.29
C CYS A 164 0.05 8.48 -3.67
N THR A 165 1.28 7.97 -3.56
CA THR A 165 1.64 6.76 -2.81
C THR A 165 2.74 7.08 -1.81
N SER A 166 3.05 6.12 -0.94
CA SER A 166 4.21 6.18 -0.03
C SER A 166 5.55 6.36 -0.76
N ARG A 167 5.61 6.08 -2.07
CA ARG A 167 6.82 6.21 -2.91
C ARG A 167 7.01 7.61 -3.52
N ASN A 168 5.95 8.40 -3.67
CA ASN A 168 6.01 9.66 -4.44
C ASN A 168 5.33 10.87 -3.78
N ALA A 169 4.73 10.72 -2.60
CA ALA A 169 4.00 11.80 -1.93
C ALA A 169 4.86 13.05 -1.72
N ASP A 170 6.12 12.92 -1.31
CA ASP A 170 7.07 14.03 -1.22
C ASP A 170 7.24 14.79 -2.55
N LYS A 171 7.38 14.08 -3.67
CA LYS A 171 7.49 14.66 -5.01
C LYS A 171 6.19 15.36 -5.45
N VAL A 172 5.03 14.79 -5.12
CA VAL A 172 3.72 15.41 -5.42
C VAL A 172 3.55 16.70 -4.63
N ILE A 173 3.96 16.73 -3.35
CA ILE A 173 3.96 17.96 -2.52
C ILE A 173 4.86 19.03 -3.16
N VAL A 174 6.10 18.68 -3.50
CA VAL A 174 7.04 19.62 -4.16
C VAL A 174 6.46 20.14 -5.47
N HIS A 175 5.87 19.26 -6.29
CA HIS A 175 5.20 19.63 -7.53
C HIS A 175 4.05 20.62 -7.29
N ALA A 176 3.18 20.34 -6.33
CA ALA A 176 2.05 21.21 -6.02
C ALA A 176 2.51 22.60 -5.56
N ILE A 177 3.51 22.68 -4.68
CA ILE A 177 4.03 23.96 -4.18
C ILE A 177 4.64 24.81 -5.31
N LYS A 178 5.39 24.18 -6.22
CA LYS A 178 6.00 24.89 -7.36
C LYS A 178 4.98 25.45 -8.34
N ASN A 179 3.89 24.71 -8.59
CA ASN A 179 2.89 25.06 -9.59
C ASN A 179 1.74 25.92 -9.04
N PHE A 180 1.44 25.82 -7.73
CA PHE A 180 0.32 26.51 -7.09
C PHE A 180 0.83 27.42 -5.96
N LYS A 181 1.56 28.47 -6.34
CA LYS A 181 2.17 29.41 -5.38
C LYS A 181 1.13 30.02 -4.44
N GLY A 182 1.41 29.99 -3.14
CA GLY A 182 0.55 30.56 -2.09
C GLY A 182 -0.69 29.73 -1.74
N LYS A 183 -0.90 28.58 -2.38
CA LYS A 183 -1.98 27.66 -2.03
C LYS A 183 -1.55 26.73 -0.91
N ARG A 184 -2.44 26.51 0.07
CA ARG A 184 -2.28 25.47 1.09
C ARG A 184 -2.22 24.10 0.41
N ILE A 185 -1.41 23.21 0.93
CA ILE A 185 -1.28 21.81 0.50
C ILE A 185 -1.88 20.93 1.58
N LEU A 186 -2.94 20.20 1.25
CA LEU A 186 -3.75 19.43 2.18
C LEU A 186 -3.50 17.94 1.95
N ILE A 187 -2.88 17.24 2.91
CA ILE A 187 -2.45 15.84 2.76
C ILE A 187 -3.29 14.91 3.62
N LEU A 188 -3.82 13.82 3.04
CA LEU A 188 -4.72 12.88 3.71
C LEU A 188 -4.56 11.43 3.22
N PRO A 189 -5.08 10.42 3.93
CA PRO A 189 -5.59 10.49 5.30
C PRO A 189 -4.55 10.06 6.35
N ASP A 190 -3.39 9.55 5.95
CA ASP A 190 -2.42 9.02 6.91
C ASP A 190 -1.52 10.13 7.47
N LYS A 191 -1.69 10.42 8.76
CA LYS A 191 -0.92 11.47 9.46
C LYS A 191 0.56 11.15 9.60
N ASN A 192 0.93 9.88 9.73
CA ASN A 192 2.32 9.44 9.91
C ASN A 192 3.07 9.60 8.58
N LEU A 193 2.47 9.13 7.49
CA LEU A 193 2.96 9.36 6.13
C LEU A 193 3.03 10.85 5.83
N GLY A 194 1.98 11.60 6.14
CA GLY A 194 1.93 13.06 5.96
C GLY A 194 3.14 13.76 6.60
N LYS A 195 3.48 13.42 7.85
CA LYS A 195 4.64 13.99 8.57
C LYS A 195 5.97 13.69 7.88
N VAL A 196 6.19 12.43 7.52
CA VAL A 196 7.43 12.01 6.84
C VAL A 196 7.56 12.69 5.47
N MET A 197 6.47 12.75 4.71
CA MET A 197 6.48 13.30 3.35
C MET A 197 6.58 14.82 3.34
N LYS A 198 5.96 15.51 4.31
CA LYS A 198 6.18 16.94 4.55
C LYS A 198 7.66 17.22 4.82
N ALA A 199 8.30 16.46 5.71
CA ALA A 199 9.71 16.63 6.04
C ALA A 199 10.62 16.41 4.82
N ARG A 200 10.38 15.33 4.06
CA ARG A 200 11.12 15.03 2.82
C ARG A 200 10.93 16.09 1.76
N ALA A 201 9.71 16.59 1.56
CA ALA A 201 9.43 17.65 0.59
C ALA A 201 10.18 18.95 0.94
N LEU A 202 10.17 19.35 2.22
CA LEU A 202 10.93 20.50 2.71
C LEU A 202 12.43 20.32 2.49
N ASP A 203 12.98 19.15 2.78
CA ASP A 203 14.39 18.85 2.55
C ASP A 203 14.77 18.90 1.05
N ILE A 204 13.88 18.44 0.16
CA ILE A 204 14.08 18.53 -1.29
C ILE A 204 14.12 20.00 -1.72
N MET A 205 13.14 20.81 -1.30
CA MET A 205 13.05 22.22 -1.67
C MET A 205 14.21 23.05 -1.12
N GLN A 206 14.65 22.76 0.11
CA GLN A 206 15.82 23.41 0.71
C GLN A 206 17.09 23.15 -0.12
N LYS A 207 17.31 21.90 -0.58
CA LYS A 207 18.45 21.55 -1.44
C LYS A 207 18.39 22.23 -2.80
N GLU A 208 17.19 22.51 -3.31
CA GLU A 208 16.97 23.27 -4.55
C GLU A 208 17.04 24.80 -4.33
N GLY A 209 17.30 25.28 -3.12
CA GLY A 209 17.36 26.71 -2.80
C GLY A 209 15.99 27.41 -2.73
N ILE A 210 14.91 26.64 -2.58
CA ILE A 210 13.54 27.15 -2.51
C ILE A 210 13.13 27.26 -1.04
N SER A 211 12.91 28.50 -0.57
CA SER A 211 12.36 28.75 0.76
C SER A 211 10.83 28.60 0.73
N VAL A 212 10.30 27.79 1.65
CA VAL A 212 8.86 27.52 1.78
C VAL A 212 8.48 27.58 3.25
N ASP A 213 7.38 28.27 3.54
CA ASP A 213 6.74 28.22 4.86
C ASP A 213 6.22 26.80 5.14
N PRO A 214 6.74 26.09 6.17
CA PRO A 214 6.26 24.75 6.51
C PRO A 214 4.77 24.69 6.81
N ASP A 215 4.16 25.79 7.26
CA ASP A 215 2.73 25.84 7.57
C ASP A 215 1.86 25.83 6.31
N LEU A 216 2.45 26.03 5.13
CA LEU A 216 1.76 25.85 3.84
C LEU A 216 1.26 24.41 3.66
N ILE A 217 1.90 23.44 4.31
CA ILE A 217 1.56 22.01 4.23
C ILE A 217 0.81 21.59 5.48
N GLU A 218 -0.47 21.28 5.32
CA GLU A 218 -1.38 20.82 6.38
C GLU A 218 -1.69 19.33 6.21
N ILE A 219 -1.77 18.61 7.32
CA ILE A 219 -1.93 17.16 7.35
C ILE A 219 -3.29 16.86 8.00
N TYR A 220 -4.00 15.89 7.43
CA TYR A 220 -5.23 15.35 7.99
C TYR A 220 -4.90 14.60 9.30
N GLU A 221 -5.26 15.21 10.43
CA GLU A 221 -4.93 14.70 11.78
C GLU A 221 -6.18 14.36 12.61
N LEU A 222 -7.30 13.99 11.96
CA LEU A 222 -8.46 13.50 12.69
C LEU A 222 -8.13 12.24 13.51
N GLU A 223 -8.96 11.95 14.51
CA GLU A 223 -8.82 10.74 15.30
C GLU A 223 -8.82 9.51 14.37
N LYS A 224 -7.88 8.58 14.59
CA LYS A 224 -7.68 7.36 13.77
C LYS A 224 -7.19 7.56 12.34
N ALA A 225 -6.68 8.75 11.99
CA ALA A 225 -5.98 9.04 10.73
C ALA A 225 -4.61 8.32 10.59
N TYR A 226 -4.57 7.00 10.76
CA TYR A 226 -3.37 6.15 10.71
C TYR A 226 -3.72 4.70 10.36
N CYS A 227 -2.73 3.97 9.83
CA CYS A 227 -2.85 2.53 9.65
C CYS A 227 -2.67 1.78 10.98
N HIS A 228 -3.71 1.10 11.46
CA HIS A 228 -3.67 0.39 12.74
C HIS A 228 -2.63 -0.77 12.79
N VAL A 229 -2.20 -1.28 11.64
CA VAL A 229 -1.12 -2.27 11.54
C VAL A 229 0.23 -1.59 11.82
N HIS A 230 0.51 -0.48 11.14
CA HIS A 230 1.76 0.25 11.27
C HIS A 230 1.87 1.04 12.59
N GLU A 231 0.75 1.39 13.22
CA GLU A 231 0.74 2.06 14.53
C GLU A 231 1.37 1.20 15.64
N LYS A 232 1.34 -0.13 15.49
CA LYS A 232 1.95 -1.08 16.44
C LYS A 232 3.48 -1.03 16.43
N ILE A 233 4.09 -0.44 15.39
CA ILE A 233 5.55 -0.33 15.23
C ILE A 233 5.99 1.01 15.84
N ASN A 234 6.31 0.99 17.12
CA ASN A 234 6.72 2.18 17.88
C ASN A 234 8.25 2.33 17.95
N LEU A 235 8.68 3.50 18.44
CA LEU A 235 10.09 3.86 18.48
C LEU A 235 10.91 2.95 19.41
N ASP A 236 10.37 2.57 20.57
CA ASP A 236 11.08 1.75 21.55
C ASP A 236 11.39 0.36 21.00
N LEU A 237 10.43 -0.24 20.28
CA LEU A 237 10.63 -1.50 19.57
C LEU A 237 11.78 -1.39 18.55
N ILE A 238 11.77 -0.35 17.72
CA ILE A 238 12.81 -0.16 16.69
C ILE A 238 14.18 0.07 17.33
N LEU A 239 14.28 0.91 18.36
CA LEU A 239 15.54 1.16 19.07
C LEU A 239 16.07 -0.10 19.76
N SER A 240 15.20 -0.93 20.33
CA SER A 240 15.59 -2.24 20.87
C SER A 240 16.19 -3.15 19.79
N LEU A 241 15.55 -3.20 18.61
CA LEU A 241 16.02 -4.01 17.48
C LEU A 241 17.34 -3.49 16.91
N ILE A 242 17.54 -2.17 16.81
CA ILE A 242 18.82 -1.56 16.40
C ILE A 242 19.95 -2.02 17.33
N ASN A 243 19.72 -1.95 18.64
CA ASN A 243 20.72 -2.32 19.63
C ASN A 243 21.06 -3.81 19.57
N LYS A 244 20.06 -4.66 19.29
CA LYS A 244 20.23 -6.12 19.15
C LYS A 244 20.87 -6.52 17.82
N HIS A 245 20.61 -5.77 16.76
CA HIS A 245 21.00 -6.09 15.38
C HIS A 245 21.81 -4.96 14.72
N LYS A 246 22.92 -4.56 15.36
CA LYS A 246 23.72 -3.37 14.99
C LYS A 246 24.23 -3.31 13.54
N ASN A 247 24.35 -4.46 12.87
CA ASN A 247 24.86 -4.54 11.50
C ASN A 247 23.74 -4.71 10.46
N SER A 248 22.47 -4.58 10.85
CA SER A 248 21.32 -4.72 9.95
C SER A 248 20.81 -3.35 9.51
N ASP A 249 20.44 -3.25 8.23
CA ASP A 249 19.70 -2.10 7.73
C ASP A 249 18.26 -2.13 8.26
N ILE A 250 17.64 -0.95 8.40
CA ILE A 250 16.24 -0.82 8.82
C ILE A 250 15.43 -0.34 7.63
N LEU A 251 14.47 -1.15 7.22
CA LEU A 251 13.44 -0.74 6.28
C LEU A 251 12.15 -0.52 7.06
N ILE A 252 11.69 0.74 7.13
CA ILE A 252 10.46 1.11 7.82
C ILE A 252 9.47 1.79 6.86
N HIS A 253 8.21 1.39 6.96
CA HIS A 253 7.15 1.98 6.14
C HIS A 253 6.78 3.38 6.68
N PRO A 254 6.57 4.41 5.83
CA PRO A 254 6.28 5.78 6.28
C PRO A 254 4.96 5.93 7.06
N GLU A 255 4.09 4.92 7.05
CA GLU A 255 2.87 4.88 7.87
C GLU A 255 3.13 4.54 9.36
N CYS A 256 4.34 4.09 9.72
CA CYS A 256 4.65 3.77 11.12
C CYS A 256 4.72 5.06 11.96
N SER A 257 4.20 4.99 13.19
CA SER A 257 4.12 6.13 14.12
C SER A 257 5.49 6.72 14.50
N CYS A 258 6.55 5.93 14.39
CA CYS A 258 7.93 6.34 14.66
C CYS A 258 8.72 6.80 13.42
N SER A 259 8.15 6.70 12.20
CA SER A 259 8.89 6.93 10.96
C SER A 259 9.39 8.37 10.81
N PHE A 260 8.64 9.37 11.27
CA PHE A 260 9.07 10.76 11.24
C PHE A 260 10.27 10.99 12.18
N GLN A 261 10.21 10.47 13.40
CA GLN A 261 11.29 10.58 14.39
C GLN A 261 12.55 9.88 13.89
N LEU A 262 12.42 8.70 13.26
CA LEU A 262 13.54 7.97 12.67
C LEU A 262 14.13 8.71 11.47
N TYR A 263 13.29 9.30 10.60
CA TYR A 263 13.74 10.15 9.50
C TYR A 263 14.58 11.32 10.02
N GLU A 264 14.09 12.05 11.03
CA GLU A 264 14.81 13.17 11.64
C GLU A 264 16.10 12.74 12.37
N ARG A 265 16.11 11.56 13.00
CA ARG A 265 17.33 10.99 13.61
C ARG A 265 18.38 10.63 12.56
N SER A 266 17.98 10.02 11.44
CA SER A 266 18.91 9.67 10.33
C SER A 266 19.62 10.86 9.70
N LYS A 267 19.11 12.09 9.90
CA LYS A 267 19.75 13.33 9.47
C LYS A 267 20.89 13.76 10.39
N LYS A 268 20.87 13.33 11.66
CA LYS A 268 21.82 13.72 12.71
C LYS A 268 22.83 12.63 13.03
N ASP A 269 22.40 11.38 12.96
CA ASP A 269 23.18 10.21 13.31
C ASP A 269 23.75 9.54 12.06
N LYS A 270 25.08 9.45 11.97
CA LYS A 270 25.77 8.80 10.84
C LYS A 270 25.76 7.27 10.93
N GLU A 271 25.44 6.70 12.09
CA GLU A 271 25.36 5.25 12.29
C GLU A 271 24.01 4.68 11.83
N LEU A 272 22.94 5.48 11.91
CA LEU A 272 21.66 5.20 11.25
C LEU A 272 21.80 5.46 9.74
N LYS A 273 22.31 4.47 9.01
CA LYS A 273 22.34 4.53 7.54
C LYS A 273 20.90 4.70 7.00
N LYS A 274 20.76 5.65 6.08
CA LYS A 274 19.50 6.01 5.40
C LYS A 274 18.96 4.89 4.52
#